data_AF-A0A2P5YD21-F1
#
_entry.id   AF-A0A2P5YD21-F1
#
_cell.length_a   1.000
_cell.length_b   1.000
_cell.length_c   1.000
_cell.angle_alpha   90.00
_cell.angle_beta   90.00
_cell.angle_gamma   90.00
#
_symmetry.space_group_name_H-M   'P 1'
#
loop_
_entity.id
_entity.type
_entity.pdbx_description
1 polymer ?
#
loop_
_entity_poly.entity_id
_entity_poly.type
_entity_poly.pdbx_seq_one_letter_code
_entity_poly.pdbx_strand_id
1 'polypeptide(L)'
;MSIFGTENEFDYGVHCNSVVHESKPADEEFNITPFPGRQNGYFSGGDKVLNNPPSHFYSPPESKTLLFETHHVFKTHADDVFMVEGNLIFQTSFSYEQNISSGSSFISSSSNSSNRRTLDFHFRGFWSRITGKLCMVGKSYAYSKEGKLLHLAAVLKINNLKNSSTIRTLVTGTMDSLNSVDDPNYFERISLLMFPQVNYTYTMVSKQFSEGCSRGTNVQPELSLRLLRTGTICDMFLGGGNAFELEYTGSCKSSKSCYPFGDSIGYLPSVMSLSMIQCSNDRLSLRFLIEFRNNSYRGYYGSPNISTSLIGEGSWDEKKNRLHIVACRIYDASSSLEKSHKNNIFVGYFS
;
A
#
# COMPACT_ATOMS: atom_id res chain seq x y z
N MET A 1 -46.28 2.31 -19.73
CA MET A 1 -46.32 1.73 -18.36
C MET A 1 -45.36 0.55 -18.39
N SER A 2 -44.14 0.80 -17.95
CA SER A 2 -43.03 -0.16 -17.96
C SER A 2 -42.50 -0.18 -16.53
N ILE A 3 -42.82 -1.27 -15.83
CA ILE A 3 -42.36 -1.56 -14.49
C ILE A 3 -41.00 -2.24 -14.66
N PHE A 4 -39.93 -1.59 -14.21
CA PHE A 4 -38.60 -2.19 -14.10
C PHE A 4 -37.87 -1.62 -12.89
N GLY A 5 -37.42 -2.53 -12.02
CA GLY A 5 -36.20 -2.38 -11.21
C GLY A 5 -36.39 -1.72 -9.84
N THR A 6 -36.18 -2.52 -8.80
CA THR A 6 -36.04 -2.08 -7.40
C THR A 6 -34.96 -1.01 -7.24
N GLU A 7 -35.39 0.22 -6.98
CA GLU A 7 -34.56 1.44 -6.88
C GLU A 7 -33.78 1.58 -5.55
N ASN A 8 -33.71 0.52 -4.73
CA ASN A 8 -33.31 0.62 -3.29
C ASN A 8 -31.97 -0.02 -2.90
N GLU A 9 -31.22 -0.66 -3.82
CA GLU A 9 -30.00 -1.43 -3.44
C GLU A 9 -28.71 -0.59 -3.45
N PHE A 10 -28.76 0.66 -3.94
CA PHE A 10 -27.60 1.57 -4.03
C PHE A 10 -27.80 2.87 -3.24
N ASP A 11 -28.78 2.92 -2.35
CA ASP A 11 -29.03 4.12 -1.56
C ASP A 11 -27.87 4.34 -0.58
N TYR A 12 -27.10 5.40 -0.83
CA TYR A 12 -26.02 5.85 0.05
C TYR A 12 -26.52 5.99 1.49
N GLY A 13 -27.75 6.52 1.67
CA GLY A 13 -28.32 6.80 2.96
C GLY A 13 -28.50 5.55 3.83
N VAL A 14 -28.80 4.40 3.22
CA VAL A 14 -28.96 3.13 3.95
C VAL A 14 -27.61 2.59 4.44
N HIS A 15 -26.57 2.70 3.62
CA HIS A 15 -25.30 2.01 3.87
C HIS A 15 -24.22 2.86 4.54
N CYS A 16 -24.29 4.19 4.34
CA CYS A 16 -23.20 5.10 4.66
C CYS A 16 -23.57 6.28 5.58
N ASN A 17 -24.84 6.65 5.76
CA ASN A 17 -25.19 7.80 6.61
C ASN A 17 -24.73 7.66 8.07
N SER A 18 -24.60 6.44 8.58
CA SER A 18 -24.06 6.19 9.93
C SER A 18 -22.54 6.40 10.03
N VAL A 19 -21.84 6.49 8.91
CA VAL A 19 -20.38 6.68 8.82
C VAL A 19 -20.05 8.13 8.50
N VAL A 20 -20.65 8.66 7.42
CA VAL A 20 -20.58 10.07 7.00
C VAL A 20 -21.95 10.46 6.46
N HIS A 21 -22.56 11.49 7.05
CA HIS A 21 -23.86 11.98 6.59
C HIS A 21 -23.78 12.50 5.16
N GLU A 22 -24.76 12.11 4.35
CA GLU A 22 -24.98 12.65 3.02
C GLU A 22 -25.25 14.15 3.09
N SER A 23 -24.68 14.90 2.15
CA SER A 23 -24.87 16.34 2.05
C SER A 23 -24.93 16.75 0.58
N LYS A 24 -25.64 17.84 0.26
CA LYS A 24 -25.79 18.28 -1.13
C LYS A 24 -24.46 18.81 -1.65
N PRO A 25 -23.97 18.33 -2.81
CA PRO A 25 -22.76 18.86 -3.42
C PRO A 25 -23.00 20.28 -3.96
N ALA A 26 -21.95 21.10 -3.89
CA ALA A 26 -21.91 22.46 -4.41
C ALA A 26 -20.79 22.54 -5.46
N ASP A 27 -19.83 23.45 -5.29
CA ASP A 27 -18.72 23.62 -6.23
C ASP A 27 -17.68 22.50 -6.13
N GLU A 28 -17.00 22.24 -7.24
CA GLU A 28 -15.84 21.35 -7.29
C GLU A 28 -14.68 21.93 -6.45
N GLU A 29 -13.96 21.05 -5.76
CA GLU A 29 -12.87 21.36 -4.86
C GLU A 29 -11.57 20.74 -5.37
N PHE A 30 -10.57 21.58 -5.63
CA PHE A 30 -9.30 21.19 -6.25
C PHE A 30 -8.13 21.15 -5.26
N ASN A 31 -8.26 21.77 -4.09
CA ASN A 31 -7.17 21.92 -3.12
C ASN A 31 -7.28 20.94 -1.95
N ILE A 32 -8.45 20.37 -1.72
CA ILE A 32 -8.73 19.49 -0.59
C ILE A 32 -9.14 18.12 -1.12
N THR A 33 -8.29 17.12 -0.91
CA THR A 33 -8.53 15.75 -1.36
C THR A 33 -8.24 14.73 -0.25
N PRO A 34 -9.02 13.62 -0.17
CA PRO A 34 -8.75 12.55 0.80
C PRO A 34 -7.49 11.75 0.46
N PHE A 35 -7.11 11.72 -0.81
CA PHE A 35 -5.97 11.02 -1.36
C PHE A 35 -5.20 11.93 -2.32
N PRO A 36 -3.89 11.68 -2.56
CA PRO A 36 -3.28 12.14 -3.80
C PRO A 36 -4.06 11.56 -4.99
N GLY A 37 -4.00 12.18 -6.17
CA GLY A 37 -4.77 11.74 -7.34
C GLY A 37 -4.69 10.23 -7.62
N ARG A 38 -3.56 9.60 -7.26
CA ARG A 38 -3.36 8.14 -7.24
C ARG A 38 -2.80 7.67 -5.90
N GLN A 39 -3.51 6.77 -5.22
CA GLN A 39 -3.09 6.17 -3.96
C GLN A 39 -2.98 4.65 -4.09
N ASN A 40 -1.77 4.12 -3.93
CA ASN A 40 -1.53 2.68 -3.88
C ASN A 40 -1.84 2.11 -2.49
N GLY A 41 -2.23 0.83 -2.47
CA GLY A 41 -2.51 0.08 -1.26
C GLY A 41 -2.43 -1.43 -1.44
N TYR A 42 -2.79 -2.13 -0.38
CA TYR A 42 -2.82 -3.58 -0.30
C TYR A 42 -4.19 -4.06 0.11
N PHE A 43 -4.56 -5.27 -0.30
CA PHE A 43 -5.82 -5.87 0.09
C PHE A 43 -5.74 -7.37 0.37
N SER A 44 -6.75 -7.86 1.07
CA SER A 44 -6.97 -9.28 1.38
C SER A 44 -8.46 -9.61 1.22
N GLY A 45 -8.77 -10.85 0.84
CA GLY A 45 -10.14 -11.30 0.56
C GLY A 45 -10.53 -11.19 -0.93
N GLY A 46 -11.83 -11.30 -1.21
CA GLY A 46 -12.40 -11.15 -2.56
C GLY A 46 -12.05 -12.28 -3.54
N ASP A 47 -11.68 -13.46 -3.03
CA ASP A 47 -11.13 -14.55 -3.83
C ASP A 47 -12.08 -15.04 -4.93
N LYS A 48 -13.40 -14.99 -4.71
CA LYS A 48 -14.39 -15.38 -5.73
C LYS A 48 -14.33 -14.55 -7.00
N VAL A 49 -14.06 -13.25 -6.88
CA VAL A 49 -14.12 -12.29 -7.99
C VAL A 49 -12.72 -11.95 -8.51
N LEU A 50 -11.71 -12.02 -7.64
CA LEU A 50 -10.35 -11.56 -7.93
C LEU A 50 -9.36 -12.69 -8.26
N ASN A 51 -9.67 -13.97 -7.98
CA ASN A 51 -8.77 -15.08 -8.28
C ASN A 51 -9.04 -15.71 -9.66
N ASN A 52 -8.73 -14.95 -10.72
CA ASN A 52 -8.46 -15.52 -12.04
C ASN A 52 -6.95 -15.53 -12.29
N PRO A 53 -6.22 -16.60 -11.92
CA PRO A 53 -4.83 -16.71 -12.33
C PRO A 53 -4.76 -16.74 -13.87
N PRO A 54 -3.87 -15.97 -14.51
CA PRO A 54 -3.58 -16.16 -15.91
C PRO A 54 -3.12 -17.60 -16.14
N SER A 55 -3.51 -18.16 -17.28
CA SER A 55 -3.11 -19.49 -17.73
C SER A 55 -1.61 -19.68 -17.53
N HIS A 56 -1.26 -20.76 -16.82
CA HIS A 56 0.05 -21.40 -16.59
C HIS A 56 1.30 -20.54 -16.84
N PHE A 57 2.25 -20.52 -15.90
CA PHE A 57 3.56 -19.80 -15.91
C PHE A 57 3.66 -18.51 -15.06
N TYR A 58 2.70 -18.23 -14.19
CA TYR A 58 2.77 -17.05 -13.30
C TYR A 58 2.71 -17.44 -11.82
N SER A 59 3.72 -17.01 -11.05
CA SER A 59 3.67 -17.07 -9.59
C SER A 59 2.72 -16.00 -9.05
N PRO A 60 1.84 -16.31 -8.08
CA PRO A 60 0.97 -15.33 -7.48
C PRO A 60 1.79 -14.27 -6.71
N PRO A 61 1.36 -13.01 -6.69
CA PRO A 61 2.03 -11.97 -5.91
C PRO A 61 1.98 -12.28 -4.41
N GLU A 62 3.06 -11.98 -3.69
CA GLU A 62 3.14 -12.15 -2.22
C GLU A 62 2.12 -11.28 -1.46
N SER A 63 1.69 -10.16 -2.04
CA SER A 63 0.60 -9.35 -1.50
C SER A 63 -0.22 -8.76 -2.64
N LYS A 64 -1.53 -8.81 -2.51
CA LYS A 64 -2.43 -8.26 -3.53
C LYS A 64 -2.45 -6.73 -3.42
N THR A 65 -2.34 -6.03 -4.55
CA THR A 65 -2.20 -4.57 -4.62
C THR A 65 -3.45 -3.91 -5.19
N LEU A 66 -3.79 -2.72 -4.70
CA LEU A 66 -4.86 -1.90 -5.23
C LEU A 66 -4.36 -0.49 -5.53
N LEU A 67 -5.13 0.21 -6.36
CA LEU A 67 -4.99 1.62 -6.66
C LEU A 67 -6.35 2.29 -6.46
N PHE A 68 -6.38 3.35 -5.65
CA PHE A 68 -7.49 4.27 -5.59
C PHE A 68 -7.16 5.51 -6.43
N GLU A 69 -7.99 5.81 -7.42
CA GLU A 69 -7.90 7.02 -8.23
C GLU A 69 -9.02 7.97 -7.85
N THR A 70 -8.66 9.18 -7.41
CA THR A 70 -9.65 10.23 -7.12
C THR A 70 -9.87 11.02 -8.40
N HIS A 71 -11.12 11.08 -8.87
CA HIS A 71 -11.48 11.81 -10.09
C HIS A 71 -11.98 13.21 -9.76
N HIS A 72 -13.00 13.30 -8.91
CA HIS A 72 -13.63 14.57 -8.54
C HIS A 72 -13.87 14.64 -7.04
N VAL A 73 -13.72 15.86 -6.52
CA VAL A 73 -14.09 16.20 -5.13
C VAL A 73 -14.96 17.44 -5.18
N PHE A 74 -16.06 17.44 -4.42
CA PHE A 74 -16.97 18.58 -4.36
C PHE A 74 -17.17 19.01 -2.92
N LYS A 75 -17.25 20.32 -2.71
CA LYS A 75 -17.75 20.88 -1.45
C LYS A 75 -19.19 20.44 -1.25
N THR A 76 -19.62 20.40 0.00
CA THR A 76 -21.03 20.17 0.32
C THR A 76 -21.57 21.28 1.21
N HIS A 77 -22.89 21.27 1.43
CA HIS A 77 -23.55 22.20 2.36
C HIS A 77 -23.20 21.94 3.84
N ALA A 78 -22.51 20.83 4.14
CA ALA A 78 -22.04 20.52 5.47
C ALA A 78 -20.55 20.84 5.54
N ASP A 79 -20.17 21.64 6.54
CA ASP A 79 -18.77 22.00 6.75
C ASP A 79 -17.92 20.74 6.94
N ASP A 80 -16.72 20.76 6.35
CA ASP A 80 -15.75 19.66 6.42
C ASP A 80 -16.22 18.30 5.87
N VAL A 81 -17.33 18.28 5.12
CA VAL A 81 -17.82 17.11 4.38
C VAL A 81 -17.69 17.38 2.89
N PHE A 82 -17.06 16.43 2.20
CA PHE A 82 -16.78 16.51 0.77
C PHE A 82 -17.39 15.31 0.07
N MET A 83 -18.04 15.54 -1.07
CA MET A 83 -18.45 14.45 -1.95
C MET A 83 -17.23 14.03 -2.78
N VAL A 84 -17.00 12.73 -2.90
CA VAL A 84 -15.83 12.17 -3.57
C VAL A 84 -16.31 11.17 -4.62
N GLU A 85 -15.73 11.26 -5.81
CA GLU A 85 -15.88 10.30 -6.90
C GLU A 85 -14.53 9.74 -7.27
N GLY A 86 -14.47 8.42 -7.44
CA GLY A 86 -13.21 7.73 -7.66
C GLY A 86 -13.38 6.28 -8.07
N ASN A 87 -12.26 5.69 -8.50
CA ASN A 87 -12.20 4.29 -8.86
C ASN A 87 -11.32 3.53 -7.89
N LEU A 88 -11.76 2.33 -7.50
CA LEU A 88 -10.92 1.37 -6.78
C LEU A 88 -10.57 0.22 -7.72
N ILE A 89 -9.30 0.18 -8.12
CA ILE A 89 -8.77 -0.73 -9.12
C ILE A 89 -7.93 -1.80 -8.42
N PHE A 90 -8.35 -3.06 -8.53
CA PHE A 90 -7.59 -4.20 -8.03
C PHE A 90 -6.57 -4.65 -9.07
N GLN A 91 -5.29 -4.51 -8.73
CA GLN A 91 -4.16 -4.84 -9.59
C GLN A 91 -3.60 -6.20 -9.18
N THR A 92 -3.80 -7.22 -10.01
CA THR A 92 -3.09 -8.49 -9.90
C THR A 92 -1.82 -8.43 -10.75
N SER A 93 -0.70 -8.11 -10.12
CA SER A 93 0.62 -8.16 -10.75
C SER A 93 1.12 -9.60 -10.75
N PHE A 94 1.34 -10.16 -11.94
CA PHE A 94 1.91 -11.50 -12.11
C PHE A 94 3.35 -11.37 -12.63
N SER A 95 4.30 -12.06 -11.99
CA SER A 95 5.68 -12.12 -12.44
C SER A 95 5.86 -13.25 -13.46
N TYR A 96 6.53 -12.96 -14.57
CA TYR A 96 6.88 -13.92 -15.60
C TYR A 96 8.25 -14.54 -15.32
N GLU A 97 8.33 -15.86 -15.17
CA GLU A 97 9.59 -16.60 -15.22
C GLU A 97 9.65 -17.36 -16.54
N GLN A 98 10.53 -16.92 -17.45
CA GLN A 98 10.90 -17.71 -18.62
C GLN A 98 12.29 -18.30 -18.38
N ASN A 99 12.38 -19.62 -18.29
CA ASN A 99 13.66 -20.31 -18.43
C ASN A 99 14.06 -20.27 -19.91
N ILE A 100 14.96 -19.36 -20.28
CA ILE A 100 15.64 -19.43 -21.57
C ILE A 100 17.10 -19.76 -21.31
N SER A 101 17.47 -20.98 -21.67
CA SER A 101 18.83 -21.46 -21.81
C SER A 101 19.54 -20.70 -22.94
N SER A 102 20.05 -19.49 -22.66
CA SER A 102 21.29 -18.89 -23.24
C SER A 102 21.38 -17.37 -22.99
N GLY A 103 22.29 -16.98 -22.08
CA GLY A 103 23.23 -15.87 -22.25
C GLY A 103 22.78 -14.40 -22.27
N SER A 104 21.52 -14.04 -22.52
CA SER A 104 21.08 -12.62 -22.47
C SER A 104 19.71 -12.46 -21.83
N SER A 105 19.66 -11.84 -20.66
CA SER A 105 18.43 -11.52 -19.94
C SER A 105 17.83 -10.19 -20.45
N PHE A 106 16.95 -10.27 -21.44
CA PHE A 106 16.01 -9.19 -21.72
C PHE A 106 14.62 -9.60 -21.23
N ILE A 107 14.20 -9.01 -20.11
CA ILE A 107 12.83 -9.12 -19.62
C ILE A 107 11.99 -8.15 -20.46
N SER A 108 11.38 -8.66 -21.52
CA SER A 108 10.36 -7.92 -22.27
C SER A 108 9.03 -8.04 -21.53
N SER A 109 8.68 -7.03 -20.73
CA SER A 109 7.33 -6.89 -20.21
C SER A 109 6.44 -6.29 -21.28
N SER A 110 5.43 -7.05 -21.74
CA SER A 110 4.36 -6.42 -22.52
C SER A 110 3.53 -5.58 -21.55
N SER A 111 3.58 -4.27 -21.73
CA SER A 111 2.67 -3.29 -21.14
C SER A 111 1.29 -3.33 -21.83
N ASN A 112 0.86 -4.50 -22.31
CA ASN A 112 -0.47 -4.66 -22.88
C ASN A 112 -1.49 -4.72 -21.74
N SER A 113 -1.99 -3.53 -21.39
CA SER A 113 -3.10 -3.28 -20.47
C SER A 113 -4.39 -4.00 -20.86
N SER A 114 -4.47 -4.57 -22.07
CA SER A 114 -5.68 -5.15 -22.65
C SER A 114 -6.04 -6.56 -22.15
N ASN A 115 -5.15 -7.29 -21.49
CA ASN A 115 -5.41 -8.68 -21.05
C ASN A 115 -5.34 -8.93 -19.53
N ARG A 116 -5.09 -7.89 -18.72
CA ARG A 116 -5.19 -8.02 -17.26
C ARG A 116 -6.64 -7.76 -16.87
N ARG A 117 -7.37 -8.80 -16.46
CA ARG A 117 -8.71 -8.69 -15.84
C ARG A 117 -8.59 -7.92 -14.52
N THR A 118 -8.50 -6.60 -14.61
CA THR A 118 -8.51 -5.68 -13.49
C THR A 118 -9.96 -5.49 -13.07
N LEU A 119 -10.24 -5.66 -11.78
CA LEU A 119 -11.56 -5.35 -11.23
C LEU A 119 -11.56 -3.88 -10.87
N ASP A 120 -12.44 -3.12 -11.50
CA ASP A 120 -12.53 -1.67 -11.32
C ASP A 120 -13.93 -1.32 -10.80
N PHE A 121 -14.00 -0.84 -9.56
CA PHE A 121 -15.22 -0.32 -8.99
C PHE A 121 -15.26 1.20 -9.12
N HIS A 122 -16.34 1.69 -9.73
CA HIS A 122 -16.66 3.10 -9.71
C HIS A 122 -17.46 3.41 -8.43
N PHE A 123 -16.94 4.34 -7.62
CA PHE A 123 -17.49 4.71 -6.33
C PHE A 123 -17.87 6.18 -6.27
N ARG A 124 -18.97 6.46 -5.56
CA ARG A 124 -19.37 7.80 -5.14
C ARG A 124 -19.76 7.80 -3.67
N GLY A 125 -19.38 8.83 -2.94
CA GLY A 125 -19.75 8.95 -1.54
C GLY A 125 -19.21 10.20 -0.88
N PHE A 126 -19.07 10.16 0.44
CA PHE A 126 -18.71 11.33 1.24
C PHE A 126 -17.57 11.03 2.20
N TRP A 127 -16.65 12.00 2.28
CA TRP A 127 -15.54 12.02 3.22
C TRP A 127 -15.73 13.15 4.21
N SER A 128 -15.63 12.83 5.49
CA SER A 128 -15.57 13.82 6.56
C SER A 128 -14.12 14.06 6.96
N ARG A 129 -13.65 15.27 6.70
CA ARG A 129 -12.28 15.70 7.00
C ARG A 129 -11.98 15.74 8.49
N ILE A 130 -13.00 16.03 9.31
CA ILE A 130 -12.91 16.04 10.78
C ILE A 130 -12.74 14.63 11.34
N THR A 131 -13.62 13.70 10.94
CA THR A 131 -13.59 12.33 11.48
C THR A 131 -12.50 11.47 10.82
N GLY A 132 -12.06 11.86 9.63
CA GLY A 132 -11.17 11.09 8.78
C GLY A 132 -11.79 9.79 8.26
N LYS A 133 -13.13 9.78 8.11
CA LYS A 133 -13.88 8.64 7.57
C LYS A 133 -14.39 8.97 6.19
N LEU A 134 -14.34 7.99 5.29
CA LEU A 134 -14.92 8.02 3.95
C LEU A 134 -15.84 6.81 3.82
N CYS A 135 -17.04 7.03 3.31
CA CYS A 135 -17.95 5.95 2.92
C CYS A 135 -18.42 6.20 1.51
N MET A 136 -18.45 5.15 0.68
CA MET A 136 -18.87 5.23 -0.72
C MET A 136 -19.69 4.02 -1.09
N VAL A 137 -20.62 4.20 -2.01
CA VAL A 137 -21.34 3.11 -2.67
C VAL A 137 -20.94 3.09 -4.13
N GLY A 138 -20.85 1.90 -4.70
CA GLY A 138 -20.28 1.74 -6.03
C GLY A 138 -20.67 0.44 -6.69
N LYS A 139 -20.33 0.35 -7.97
CA LYS A 139 -20.63 -0.80 -8.80
C LYS A 139 -19.45 -1.18 -9.69
N SER A 140 -19.41 -2.44 -10.06
CA SER A 140 -18.45 -2.99 -11.00
C SER A 140 -19.08 -4.10 -11.83
N TYR A 141 -18.38 -4.48 -12.89
CA TYR A 141 -18.73 -5.59 -13.75
C TYR A 141 -17.55 -6.54 -13.83
N ALA A 142 -17.81 -7.83 -13.63
CA ALA A 142 -16.79 -8.86 -13.72
C ALA A 142 -17.33 -10.07 -14.46
N TYR A 143 -16.44 -11.00 -14.81
CA TYR A 143 -16.84 -12.29 -15.38
C TYR A 143 -16.48 -13.41 -14.41
N SER A 144 -17.43 -14.32 -14.16
CA SER A 144 -17.18 -15.54 -13.40
C SER A 144 -16.20 -16.46 -14.14
N LYS A 145 -15.74 -17.53 -13.48
CA LYS A 145 -14.86 -18.54 -14.11
C LYS A 145 -15.55 -19.24 -15.28
N GLU A 146 -16.86 -19.38 -15.19
CA GLU A 146 -17.75 -19.96 -16.21
C GLU A 146 -18.08 -18.96 -17.33
N GLY A 147 -17.54 -17.73 -17.27
CA GLY A 147 -17.75 -16.69 -18.29
C GLY A 147 -19.07 -15.93 -18.14
N LYS A 148 -19.80 -16.08 -17.02
CA LYS A 148 -21.04 -15.33 -16.78
C LYS A 148 -20.72 -13.90 -16.34
N LEU A 149 -21.43 -12.92 -16.90
CA LEU A 149 -21.33 -11.52 -16.45
C LEU A 149 -21.92 -11.38 -15.04
N LEU A 150 -21.14 -10.76 -14.15
CA LEU A 150 -21.49 -10.45 -12.77
C LEU A 150 -21.68 -8.94 -12.62
N HIS A 151 -22.75 -8.55 -11.93
CA HIS A 151 -23.12 -7.17 -11.62
C HIS A 151 -22.86 -6.91 -10.15
N LEU A 152 -21.69 -6.38 -9.85
CA LEU A 152 -21.22 -6.25 -8.47
C LEU A 152 -21.65 -4.90 -7.91
N ALA A 153 -22.19 -4.93 -6.69
CA ALA A 153 -22.56 -3.76 -5.92
C ALA A 153 -21.80 -3.78 -4.60
N ALA A 154 -21.23 -2.65 -4.19
CA ALA A 154 -20.34 -2.59 -3.04
C ALA A 154 -20.51 -1.33 -2.21
N VAL A 155 -20.26 -1.45 -0.90
CA VAL A 155 -20.00 -0.34 0.00
C VAL A 155 -18.54 -0.36 0.43
N LEU A 156 -17.86 0.76 0.24
CA LEU A 156 -16.47 1.00 0.61
C LEU A 156 -16.43 1.92 1.84
N LYS A 157 -15.75 1.48 2.89
CA LYS A 157 -15.56 2.24 4.14
C LYS A 157 -14.06 2.37 4.41
N ILE A 158 -13.57 3.60 4.53
CA ILE A 158 -12.16 3.89 4.78
C ILE A 158 -12.05 4.78 6.02
N ASN A 159 -11.10 4.46 6.88
CA ASN A 159 -10.84 5.14 8.14
C ASN A 159 -9.45 5.78 8.14
N ASN A 160 -9.25 6.73 9.04
CA ASN A 160 -7.99 7.44 9.28
C ASN A 160 -7.46 8.29 8.10
N LEU A 161 -8.36 8.77 7.23
CA LEU A 161 -8.09 9.78 6.20
C LEU A 161 -8.06 11.18 6.80
N LYS A 162 -7.10 11.44 7.68
CA LYS A 162 -6.98 12.71 8.40
C LYS A 162 -6.06 13.69 7.66
N ASN A 163 -6.31 14.99 7.88
CA ASN A 163 -5.48 16.08 7.36
C ASN A 163 -4.03 16.11 7.85
N SER A 164 -3.70 15.34 8.89
CA SER A 164 -2.34 15.21 9.40
C SER A 164 -2.07 13.75 9.70
N SER A 165 -0.96 13.24 9.20
CA SER A 165 -0.54 11.86 9.44
C SER A 165 0.89 11.80 9.95
N THR A 166 1.20 10.73 10.67
CA THR A 166 2.55 10.43 11.15
C THR A 166 2.90 8.99 10.83
N ILE A 167 4.11 8.55 11.19
CA ILE A 167 4.49 7.14 11.08
C ILE A 167 3.54 6.22 11.85
N ARG A 168 2.71 6.70 12.77
CA ARG A 168 1.76 5.85 13.52
C ARG A 168 0.43 5.67 12.79
N THR A 169 0.14 6.49 11.80
CA THR A 169 -1.14 6.47 11.08
C THR A 169 -1.12 5.40 9.97
N LEU A 170 -2.12 4.52 9.99
CA LEU A 170 -2.46 3.60 8.90
C LEU A 170 -3.88 3.91 8.43
N VAL A 171 -4.06 3.94 7.12
CA VAL A 171 -5.37 4.05 6.49
C VAL A 171 -5.87 2.64 6.28
N THR A 172 -6.98 2.29 6.92
CA THR A 172 -7.58 0.95 6.82
C THR A 172 -9.00 1.05 6.31
N GLY A 173 -9.50 0.01 5.68
CA GLY A 173 -10.86 0.01 5.18
C GLY A 173 -11.40 -1.38 4.89
N THR A 174 -12.70 -1.41 4.58
CA THR A 174 -13.41 -2.59 4.13
C THR A 174 -14.22 -2.27 2.89
N MET A 175 -14.37 -3.26 2.02
CA MET A 175 -15.33 -3.26 0.94
C MET A 175 -16.22 -4.48 1.09
N ASP A 176 -17.52 -4.23 1.24
CA ASP A 176 -18.54 -5.24 1.47
C ASP A 176 -19.49 -5.31 0.27
N SER A 177 -19.89 -6.51 -0.12
CA SER A 177 -20.93 -6.73 -1.12
C SER A 177 -22.28 -6.20 -0.61
N LEU A 178 -23.03 -5.54 -1.49
CA LEU A 178 -24.42 -5.14 -1.22
C LEU A 178 -25.41 -6.26 -1.57
N ASN A 179 -25.00 -7.21 -2.42
CA ASN A 179 -25.81 -8.38 -2.75
C ASN A 179 -25.83 -9.39 -1.59
N SER A 180 -26.87 -10.22 -1.50
CA SER A 180 -27.01 -11.26 -0.47
C SER A 180 -26.10 -12.46 -0.74
N VAL A 181 -25.74 -13.23 0.29
CA VAL A 181 -24.77 -14.34 0.19
C VAL A 181 -25.14 -15.40 -0.86
N ASP A 182 -26.44 -15.59 -1.11
CA ASP A 182 -26.95 -16.55 -2.09
C ASP A 182 -27.00 -15.99 -3.53
N ASP A 183 -26.76 -14.68 -3.70
CA ASP A 183 -26.73 -14.03 -5.01
C ASP A 183 -25.42 -14.36 -5.74
N PRO A 184 -25.46 -14.73 -7.04
CA PRO A 184 -24.25 -14.98 -7.83
C PRO A 184 -23.30 -13.78 -7.93
N ASN A 185 -23.77 -12.56 -7.68
CA ASN A 185 -22.97 -11.34 -7.67
C ASN A 185 -22.30 -11.05 -6.32
N TYR A 186 -22.60 -11.85 -5.29
CA TYR A 186 -21.99 -11.67 -3.97
C TYR A 186 -20.50 -11.98 -3.97
N PHE A 187 -19.78 -11.15 -3.21
CA PHE A 187 -18.37 -11.37 -2.90
C PHE A 187 -18.10 -11.16 -1.41
N GLU A 188 -17.14 -11.92 -0.88
CA GLU A 188 -16.74 -11.80 0.51
C GLU A 188 -16.07 -10.46 0.80
N ARG A 189 -16.19 -9.97 2.04
CA ARG A 189 -15.53 -8.75 2.50
C ARG A 189 -14.07 -8.70 2.08
N ILE A 190 -13.68 -7.58 1.49
CA ILE A 190 -12.30 -7.25 1.16
C ILE A 190 -11.78 -6.23 2.17
N SER A 191 -10.65 -6.50 2.80
CA SER A 191 -9.99 -5.55 3.70
C SER A 191 -8.86 -4.83 2.98
N LEU A 192 -8.69 -3.54 3.29
CA LEU A 192 -7.76 -2.64 2.61
C LEU A 192 -6.77 -2.05 3.61
N LEU A 193 -5.53 -1.86 3.18
CA LEU A 193 -4.49 -1.13 3.89
C LEU A 193 -3.77 -0.17 2.95
N MET A 194 -3.67 1.09 3.37
CA MET A 194 -2.96 2.14 2.64
C MET A 194 -2.09 2.95 3.61
N PHE A 195 -1.09 3.61 3.04
CA PHE A 195 -0.25 4.56 3.76
C PHE A 195 -0.70 5.98 3.43
N PRO A 196 -0.96 6.84 4.44
CA PRO A 196 -1.36 8.22 4.17
C PRO A 196 -0.21 8.97 3.49
N GLN A 197 -0.49 9.71 2.41
CA GLN A 197 0.53 10.46 1.66
C GLN A 197 0.34 11.99 1.76
N VAL A 198 -0.86 12.44 2.10
CA VAL A 198 -1.19 13.87 2.25
C VAL A 198 -0.77 14.35 3.63
N ASN A 199 -0.10 15.51 3.69
CA ASN A 199 0.27 16.22 4.92
C ASN A 199 0.95 15.33 5.98
N TYR A 200 1.92 14.52 5.52
CA TYR A 200 2.69 13.65 6.39
C TYR A 200 3.73 14.44 7.19
N THR A 201 3.73 14.27 8.51
CA THR A 201 4.72 14.87 9.41
C THR A 201 5.71 13.80 9.86
N TYR A 202 6.99 14.04 9.58
CA TYR A 202 8.11 13.22 10.05
C TYR A 202 8.32 13.50 11.54
N THR A 203 8.24 12.45 12.37
CA THR A 203 8.23 12.61 13.84
C THR A 203 9.28 11.77 14.56
N MET A 204 9.78 10.72 13.92
CA MET A 204 10.79 9.83 14.50
C MET A 204 12.21 10.27 14.17
N VAL A 205 12.38 10.94 13.03
CA VAL A 205 13.68 11.46 12.59
C VAL A 205 14.31 12.40 13.61
N SER A 206 13.56 13.31 14.23
CA SER A 206 14.14 14.29 15.16
C SER A 206 14.34 13.78 16.59
N LYS A 207 13.66 12.71 16.99
CA LYS A 207 13.58 12.29 18.41
C LYS A 207 14.51 11.13 18.79
N GLN A 208 14.84 10.24 17.85
CA GLN A 208 15.62 9.03 18.18
C GLN A 208 17.10 9.11 17.75
N PHE A 209 17.47 10.07 16.89
CA PHE A 209 18.87 10.25 16.52
C PHE A 209 19.67 11.07 17.54
N SER A 210 19.02 11.73 18.50
CA SER A 210 19.68 12.41 19.62
C SER A 210 20.23 11.45 20.68
N GLU A 211 19.65 10.25 20.82
CA GLU A 211 20.09 9.25 21.80
C GLU A 211 21.16 8.27 21.28
N GLY A 212 21.55 8.38 20.01
CA GLY A 212 22.70 7.66 19.43
C GLY A 212 22.66 6.15 19.68
N CYS A 213 22.13 5.36 18.74
CA CYS A 213 22.26 3.91 18.87
C CYS A 213 23.74 3.53 18.95
N SER A 214 24.05 2.65 19.90
CA SER A 214 25.40 2.20 20.21
C SER A 214 26.12 1.64 18.99
N ARG A 215 27.17 2.37 18.57
CA ARG A 215 28.28 1.94 17.69
C ARG A 215 27.91 0.96 16.57
N GLY A 216 27.40 1.48 15.47
CA GLY A 216 27.70 0.87 14.17
C GLY A 216 29.21 0.87 13.96
N THR A 217 29.75 -0.24 13.47
CA THR A 217 31.16 -0.43 13.08
C THR A 217 31.63 0.77 12.25
N ASN A 218 32.90 1.18 12.42
CA ASN A 218 33.51 2.21 11.58
C ASN A 218 33.54 1.72 10.12
N VAL A 219 32.49 2.00 9.37
CA VAL A 219 32.42 1.68 7.94
C VAL A 219 33.42 2.58 7.22
N GLN A 220 34.29 1.98 6.42
CA GLN A 220 35.27 2.73 5.63
C GLN A 220 34.54 3.73 4.71
N PRO A 221 35.01 4.98 4.60
CA PRO A 221 34.37 6.00 3.75
C PRO A 221 34.16 5.54 2.29
N GLU A 222 35.02 4.65 1.83
CA GLU A 222 35.00 4.11 0.47
C GLU A 222 33.77 3.25 0.16
N LEU A 223 33.20 2.60 1.19
CA LEU A 223 32.01 1.75 1.15
C LEU A 223 30.71 2.52 1.43
N SER A 224 30.79 3.83 1.68
CA SER A 224 29.59 4.63 1.95
C SER A 224 28.74 4.89 0.70
N LEU A 225 27.45 5.10 0.90
CA LEU A 225 26.47 5.44 -0.13
C LEU A 225 26.91 6.71 -0.86
N ARG A 226 27.41 6.56 -2.08
CA ARG A 226 27.85 7.69 -2.92
C ARG A 226 26.67 8.23 -3.71
N LEU A 227 26.24 9.43 -3.36
CA LEU A 227 25.32 10.18 -4.20
C LEU A 227 26.06 10.70 -5.44
N LEU A 228 25.41 10.59 -6.60
CA LEU A 228 25.85 11.29 -7.80
C LEU A 228 25.82 12.80 -7.54
N ARG A 229 26.80 13.55 -8.06
CA ARG A 229 26.97 15.00 -7.82
C ARG A 229 25.72 15.86 -8.07
N THR A 230 24.79 15.38 -8.91
CA THR A 230 23.56 16.09 -9.29
C THR A 230 22.29 15.45 -8.75
N GLY A 231 22.40 14.30 -8.08
CA GLY A 231 21.27 13.53 -7.57
C GLY A 231 21.04 13.77 -6.09
N THR A 232 19.78 13.79 -5.68
CA THR A 232 19.38 13.80 -4.27
C THR A 232 19.20 12.39 -3.75
N ILE A 233 19.18 12.22 -2.43
CA ILE A 233 18.90 10.91 -1.82
C ILE A 233 17.53 10.38 -2.24
N CYS A 234 16.54 11.25 -2.49
CA CYS A 234 15.26 10.83 -3.07
C CYS A 234 15.47 10.14 -4.44
N ASP A 235 16.27 10.73 -5.33
CA ASP A 235 16.49 10.23 -6.69
C ASP A 235 17.13 8.84 -6.69
N MET A 236 18.03 8.59 -5.73
CA MET A 236 18.63 7.27 -5.54
C MET A 236 17.57 6.19 -5.27
N PHE A 237 16.57 6.50 -4.42
CA PHE A 237 15.54 5.53 -4.05
C PHE A 237 14.35 5.48 -5.02
N LEU A 238 14.22 6.42 -5.97
CA LEU A 238 13.16 6.40 -7.00
C LEU A 238 13.37 5.32 -8.08
N GLY A 239 14.62 5.02 -8.44
CA GLY A 239 14.97 4.18 -9.61
C GLY A 239 14.75 2.66 -9.46
N GLY A 240 14.31 2.19 -8.29
CA GLY A 240 14.23 0.77 -7.97
C GLY A 240 15.61 0.12 -7.77
N GLY A 241 15.63 -1.08 -7.17
CA GLY A 241 16.88 -1.84 -6.95
C GLY A 241 17.58 -1.62 -5.60
N ASN A 242 16.93 -1.01 -4.62
CA ASN A 242 17.51 -0.78 -3.29
C ASN A 242 17.44 -2.04 -2.41
N ALA A 243 18.05 -3.13 -2.86
CA ALA A 243 18.22 -4.35 -2.10
C ALA A 243 19.65 -4.45 -1.57
N PHE A 244 19.78 -4.84 -0.31
CA PHE A 244 21.04 -4.90 0.43
C PHE A 244 21.18 -6.29 1.04
N GLU A 245 22.33 -6.90 0.86
CA GLU A 245 22.66 -8.16 1.53
C GLU A 245 22.90 -7.90 3.02
N LEU A 246 22.34 -8.77 3.87
CA LEU A 246 22.43 -8.67 5.32
C LEU A 246 23.57 -9.53 5.83
N GLU A 247 24.51 -8.91 6.54
CA GLU A 247 25.56 -9.62 7.27
C GLU A 247 25.21 -9.72 8.75
N TYR A 248 25.21 -10.95 9.28
CA TYR A 248 24.94 -11.22 10.70
C TYR A 248 26.22 -11.52 11.46
N THR A 249 26.35 -10.91 12.64
CA THR A 249 27.43 -11.23 13.60
C THR A 249 27.28 -12.64 14.15
N GLY A 250 28.39 -13.27 14.57
CA GLY A 250 28.45 -14.71 14.87
C GLY A 250 27.37 -15.25 15.83
N SER A 251 26.97 -14.50 16.85
CA SER A 251 25.89 -14.88 17.78
C SER A 251 24.49 -14.91 17.17
N CYS A 252 24.31 -14.26 16.03
CA CYS A 252 23.05 -14.16 15.29
C CYS A 252 22.93 -15.18 14.15
N LYS A 253 24.02 -15.86 13.79
CA LYS A 253 23.98 -16.92 12.77
C LYS A 253 23.25 -18.18 13.26
N SER A 254 23.21 -18.39 14.58
CA SER A 254 22.55 -19.53 15.23
C SER A 254 21.20 -19.18 15.87
N SER A 255 20.91 -17.89 16.11
CA SER A 255 19.65 -17.45 16.69
C SER A 255 18.70 -16.92 15.61
N LYS A 256 17.46 -17.39 15.63
CA LYS A 256 16.36 -16.86 14.80
C LYS A 256 15.78 -15.55 15.36
N SER A 257 16.44 -14.93 16.35
CA SER A 257 15.93 -13.76 17.08
C SER A 257 16.57 -12.43 16.68
N CYS A 258 17.60 -12.43 15.83
CA CYS A 258 18.35 -11.22 15.46
C CYS A 258 17.74 -10.39 14.32
N TYR A 259 16.46 -10.55 14.03
CA TYR A 259 15.76 -9.74 13.03
C TYR A 259 14.39 -9.29 13.55
N PRO A 260 13.80 -8.22 12.97
CA PRO A 260 12.62 -7.55 13.51
C PRO A 260 11.35 -8.41 13.68
N PHE A 261 11.33 -9.59 13.05
CA PHE A 261 10.18 -10.48 13.07
C PHE A 261 10.36 -11.67 14.03
N GLY A 262 11.55 -11.90 14.58
CA GLY A 262 11.86 -13.08 15.41
C GLY A 262 11.40 -14.38 14.75
N ASP A 263 11.09 -15.43 15.50
CA ASP A 263 10.73 -16.75 14.94
C ASP A 263 9.52 -16.79 13.97
N SER A 264 8.76 -15.69 13.79
CA SER A 264 7.51 -15.67 13.03
C SER A 264 7.62 -15.94 11.52
N ILE A 265 8.78 -15.71 10.89
CA ILE A 265 8.97 -15.97 9.45
C ILE A 265 9.69 -17.29 9.17
N GLY A 266 10.19 -17.98 10.20
CA GLY A 266 10.79 -19.32 10.08
C GLY A 266 12.18 -19.39 9.43
N TYR A 267 12.69 -18.31 8.83
CA TYR A 267 14.01 -18.20 8.21
C TYR A 267 14.79 -16.98 8.70
N LEU A 268 16.11 -16.98 8.54
CA LEU A 268 16.97 -15.80 8.74
C LEU A 268 17.08 -15.05 7.40
N PRO A 269 16.55 -13.82 7.27
CA PRO A 269 16.61 -13.08 6.01
C PRO A 269 18.04 -12.85 5.54
N SER A 270 18.36 -13.05 4.27
CA SER A 270 19.67 -12.73 3.69
C SER A 270 19.69 -11.36 3.01
N VAL A 271 18.52 -10.81 2.70
CA VAL A 271 18.37 -9.56 1.94
C VAL A 271 17.34 -8.65 2.60
N MET A 272 17.65 -7.36 2.65
CA MET A 272 16.72 -6.29 3.00
C MET A 272 16.51 -5.37 1.81
N SER A 273 15.27 -5.00 1.50
CA SER A 273 14.97 -4.03 0.44
C SER A 273 14.23 -2.80 0.94
N LEU A 274 14.55 -1.65 0.35
CA LEU A 274 13.95 -0.35 0.67
C LEU A 274 13.11 0.16 -0.51
N SER A 275 11.80 0.22 -0.31
CA SER A 275 10.87 0.82 -1.27
C SER A 275 10.41 2.17 -0.74
N MET A 276 10.76 3.26 -1.44
CA MET A 276 10.34 4.60 -1.03
C MET A 276 8.83 4.75 -1.21
N ILE A 277 8.16 5.21 -0.14
CA ILE A 277 6.75 5.61 -0.15
C ILE A 277 6.64 7.10 -0.48
N GLN A 278 7.48 7.92 0.15
CA GLN A 278 7.43 9.38 0.04
C GLN A 278 8.80 9.99 0.40
N CYS A 279 9.14 11.09 -0.27
CA CYS A 279 10.24 11.97 0.12
C CYS A 279 9.67 13.32 0.55
N SER A 280 10.31 13.94 1.54
CA SER A 280 9.98 15.28 2.00
C SER A 280 10.44 16.37 1.03
N ASN A 281 9.89 17.57 1.19
CA ASN A 281 10.26 18.73 0.38
C ASN A 281 11.71 19.18 0.61
N ASP A 282 12.24 18.99 1.82
CA ASP A 282 13.65 19.24 2.13
C ASP A 282 14.59 18.20 1.51
N ARG A 283 14.04 17.12 0.95
CA ARG A 283 14.74 16.00 0.31
C ARG A 283 15.72 15.25 1.21
N LEU A 284 15.68 15.47 2.52
CA LEU A 284 16.54 14.80 3.50
C LEU A 284 15.77 13.76 4.32
N SER A 285 14.46 13.95 4.47
CA SER A 285 13.59 12.98 5.15
C SER A 285 12.88 12.06 4.15
N LEU A 286 12.96 10.75 4.35
CA LEU A 286 12.38 9.73 3.48
C LEU A 286 11.45 8.82 4.26
N ARG A 287 10.47 8.22 3.59
CA ARG A 287 9.59 7.20 4.18
C ARG A 287 9.70 5.93 3.35
N PHE A 288 9.88 4.80 4.02
CA PHE A 288 10.13 3.52 3.39
C PHE A 288 9.14 2.45 3.81
N LEU A 289 8.81 1.59 2.87
CA LEU A 289 8.47 0.20 3.15
C LEU A 289 9.76 -0.62 3.08
N ILE A 290 10.03 -1.38 4.15
CA ILE A 290 11.27 -2.15 4.32
C ILE A 290 10.90 -3.61 4.36
N GLU A 291 11.51 -4.40 3.50
CA GLU A 291 11.17 -5.81 3.35
C GLU A 291 12.37 -6.71 3.58
N PHE A 292 12.16 -7.86 4.21
CA PHE A 292 13.20 -8.84 4.52
C PHE A 292 12.91 -10.15 3.79
N ARG A 293 13.91 -10.71 3.10
CA ARG A 293 13.77 -11.91 2.25
C ARG A 293 14.99 -12.82 2.37
N ASN A 294 14.85 -14.07 1.93
CA ASN A 294 15.95 -15.05 1.84
C ASN A 294 16.59 -15.16 0.43
N ASN A 295 16.06 -14.43 -0.56
CA ASN A 295 16.55 -14.46 -1.94
C ASN A 295 16.72 -13.02 -2.46
N SER A 296 17.78 -12.80 -3.23
CA SER A 296 18.09 -11.54 -3.90
C SER A 296 17.33 -11.35 -5.22
N TYR A 297 16.77 -12.42 -5.80
CA TYR A 297 16.00 -12.33 -7.04
C TYR A 297 14.68 -11.59 -6.82
N ARG A 298 14.71 -10.29 -7.13
CA ARG A 298 13.50 -9.51 -7.38
C ARG A 298 13.20 -9.62 -8.87
N GLY A 299 12.25 -10.48 -9.24
CA GLY A 299 11.54 -10.25 -10.50
C GLY A 299 11.07 -8.79 -10.50
N TYR A 300 11.31 -8.05 -11.58
CA TYR A 300 11.12 -6.59 -11.69
C TYR A 300 9.75 -6.07 -11.21
N TYR A 301 8.77 -6.95 -11.02
CA TYR A 301 7.36 -6.66 -10.72
C TYR A 301 6.78 -7.38 -9.49
N GLY A 302 7.62 -7.97 -8.61
CA GLY A 302 7.13 -8.62 -7.39
C GLY A 302 6.54 -7.61 -6.40
N SER A 303 5.27 -7.79 -6.01
CA SER A 303 4.66 -7.05 -4.90
C SER A 303 5.39 -7.38 -3.59
N PRO A 304 5.65 -6.42 -2.70
CA PRO A 304 6.28 -6.70 -1.41
C PRO A 304 5.33 -7.49 -0.50
N ASN A 305 5.86 -8.40 0.32
CA ASN A 305 5.08 -9.08 1.33
C ASN A 305 4.83 -8.16 2.54
N ILE A 306 3.59 -7.66 2.67
CA ILE A 306 3.24 -6.72 3.74
C ILE A 306 3.33 -7.34 5.15
N SER A 307 3.17 -8.67 5.27
CA SER A 307 3.23 -9.38 6.55
C SER A 307 4.64 -9.48 7.13
N THR A 308 5.65 -9.41 6.25
CA THR A 308 7.07 -9.43 6.60
C THR A 308 7.76 -8.10 6.29
N SER A 309 6.97 -7.02 6.24
CA SER A 309 7.46 -5.67 5.98
C SER A 309 7.35 -4.76 7.20
N LEU A 310 8.29 -3.83 7.30
CA LEU A 310 8.27 -2.71 8.24
C LEU A 310 7.98 -1.41 7.49
N ILE A 311 7.52 -0.41 8.21
CA ILE A 311 7.40 0.95 7.70
C ILE A 311 8.31 1.88 8.50
N GLY A 312 9.14 2.64 7.80
CA GLY A 312 10.15 3.48 8.41
C GLY A 312 10.19 4.92 7.94
N GLU A 313 10.72 5.77 8.79
CA GLU A 313 11.18 7.12 8.48
C GLU A 313 12.71 7.12 8.45
N GLY A 314 13.27 7.64 7.37
CA GLY A 314 14.69 7.80 7.14
C GLY A 314 15.12 9.28 7.18
N SER A 315 16.36 9.52 7.58
CA SER A 315 17.03 10.83 7.51
C SER A 315 18.41 10.67 6.92
N TRP A 316 18.74 11.52 5.97
CA TRP A 316 20.05 11.56 5.34
C TRP A 316 21.01 12.52 6.08
N ASP A 317 22.17 12.02 6.50
CA ASP A 317 23.31 12.81 7.01
C ASP A 317 24.32 12.99 5.87
N GLU A 318 24.23 14.15 5.19
CA GLU A 318 25.12 14.51 4.07
C GLU A 318 26.60 14.56 4.48
N LYS A 319 26.90 14.95 5.72
CA LYS A 319 28.29 15.09 6.17
C LYS A 319 28.97 13.74 6.32
N LYS A 320 28.19 12.71 6.68
CA LYS A 320 28.69 11.36 6.91
C LYS A 320 28.39 10.39 5.77
N ASN A 321 27.61 10.84 4.77
CA ASN A 321 27.01 9.97 3.74
C ASN A 321 26.28 8.78 4.35
N ARG A 322 25.35 9.04 5.29
CA ARG A 322 24.65 7.98 6.03
C ARG A 322 23.14 8.19 6.02
N LEU A 323 22.41 7.11 5.76
CA LEU A 323 20.97 7.05 5.92
C LEU A 323 20.62 6.40 7.26
N HIS A 324 19.93 7.14 8.10
CA HIS A 324 19.44 6.67 9.39
C HIS A 324 17.96 6.34 9.27
N ILE A 325 17.52 5.13 9.65
CA ILE A 325 16.11 4.72 9.53
C ILE A 325 15.58 4.26 10.87
N VAL A 326 14.41 4.78 11.24
CA VAL A 326 13.57 4.27 12.32
C VAL A 326 12.37 3.57 11.69
N ALA A 327 12.15 2.31 12.01
CA ALA A 327 11.08 1.49 11.44
C ALA A 327 10.16 0.90 12.51
N CYS A 328 8.90 0.71 12.16
CA CYS A 328 7.90 0.05 13.00
C CYS A 328 7.35 -1.18 12.27
N ARG A 329 7.06 -2.25 13.03
CA ARG A 329 6.39 -3.42 12.46
C ARG A 329 4.91 -3.13 12.21
N ILE A 330 4.40 -3.67 11.11
CA ILE A 330 2.97 -3.69 10.80
C ILE A 330 2.42 -4.99 11.39
N TYR A 331 1.77 -4.89 12.56
CA TYR A 331 1.10 -6.03 13.20
C TYR A 331 -0.26 -6.30 12.57
N ASP A 332 -0.74 -7.53 12.69
CA ASP A 332 -2.00 -8.06 12.15
C ASP A 332 -2.17 -8.00 10.62
N ALA A 333 -1.14 -7.57 9.87
CA ALA A 333 -1.20 -7.54 8.41
C ALA A 333 -1.39 -8.92 7.77
N SER A 334 -1.04 -10.01 8.47
CA SER A 334 -1.27 -11.39 8.04
C SER A 334 -2.65 -11.95 8.38
N SER A 335 -3.33 -11.40 9.39
CA SER A 335 -4.61 -11.91 9.91
C SER A 335 -5.79 -11.04 9.52
N SER A 336 -5.62 -9.72 9.48
CA SER A 336 -6.62 -8.75 9.05
C SER A 336 -5.98 -7.39 8.75
N LEU A 337 -6.03 -6.98 7.48
CA LEU A 337 -5.58 -5.64 7.07
C LEU A 337 -6.39 -4.51 7.72
N GLU A 338 -7.65 -4.77 8.06
CA GLU A 338 -8.51 -3.82 8.78
C GLU A 338 -8.01 -3.53 10.21
N LYS A 339 -7.56 -4.59 10.91
CA LYS A 339 -7.08 -4.50 12.31
C LYS A 339 -5.59 -4.16 12.42
N SER A 340 -4.93 -3.94 11.27
CA SER A 340 -3.50 -3.68 11.23
C SER A 340 -3.13 -2.42 12.00
N HIS A 341 -2.18 -2.57 12.92
CA HIS A 341 -1.68 -1.50 13.77
C HIS A 341 -0.16 -1.63 13.93
N LYS A 342 0.50 -0.61 14.48
CA LYS A 342 1.96 -0.61 14.63
C LYS A 342 2.37 -0.89 16.06
N ASN A 343 3.40 -1.70 16.21
CA ASN A 343 4.06 -1.92 17.49
C ASN A 343 5.56 -2.19 17.27
N ASN A 344 6.38 -1.92 18.29
CA ASN A 344 7.84 -2.03 18.33
C ASN A 344 8.60 -1.13 17.34
N ILE A 345 9.59 -0.42 17.85
CA ILE A 345 10.45 0.49 17.08
C ILE A 345 11.82 -0.17 16.88
N PHE A 346 12.28 -0.22 15.63
CA PHE A 346 13.58 -0.68 15.21
C PHE A 346 14.37 0.51 14.67
N VAL A 347 15.68 0.59 14.97
CA VAL A 347 16.54 1.64 14.42
C VAL A 347 17.69 0.96 13.66
N GLY A 348 17.85 1.35 12.40
CA GLY A 348 18.90 0.86 11.50
C GLY A 348 19.74 2.01 10.94
N TYR A 349 21.01 1.71 10.64
CA TYR A 349 21.95 2.64 10.03
C TYR A 349 22.42 2.02 8.72
N PHE A 350 22.38 2.81 7.65
CA PHE A 350 22.86 2.44 6.34
C PHE A 350 23.97 3.42 5.98
N SER A 351 25.18 2.88 5.91
CA SER A 351 26.39 3.60 5.55
C SER A 351 26.70 3.41 4.10
#